data_AF-A0AAD4D1B8-F1
#
_entry.id   AF-A0AAD4D1B8-F1
#
_cell.length_a   1.000
_cell.length_b   1.000
_cell.length_c   1.000
_cell.angle_alpha   90.00
_cell.angle_beta   90.00
_cell.angle_gamma   90.00
#
_symmetry.space_group_name_H-M   'P 1'
#
loop_
_entity.id
_entity.type
_entity.pdbx_description
1 polymer ?
#
loop_
_entity_poly.entity_id
_entity_poly.type
_entity_poly.pdbx_seq_one_letter_code
_entity_poly.pdbx_strand_id
1 'polypeptide(L)'
;LQEQARRKAAEDGDDDERFQDPDNETGLFNTAPYEADDEEADQIYDAIDAKLDERRKARREAREKEEEERINKERPKIQDQFADLKRGLNTVSMEEWESLPEVGNIAGKNRKKANMRDKFAPVPDSLLPRAQEEMATTLDAQPNGLATPAPGTMTNFREIGEANKQVLGLRLDRMADSASGQTTIDPKGYLSGLNSVVVKSEAEIGDLKRA
;
A
#
# COMPACT_ATOMS: atom_id res chain seq x y z
N LEU A 1 -30.51 5.45 -26.74
CA LEU A 1 -29.44 4.58 -26.14
C LEU A 1 -28.10 5.32 -25.97
N GLN A 2 -27.65 6.16 -26.91
CA GLN A 2 -26.44 6.99 -26.73
C GLN A 2 -26.60 8.13 -25.69
N GLU A 3 -27.80 8.70 -25.57
CA GLU A 3 -28.11 9.75 -24.58
C GLU A 3 -27.98 9.27 -23.13
N GLN A 4 -28.38 8.01 -22.87
CA GLN A 4 -28.26 7.42 -21.53
C GLN A 4 -26.80 7.13 -21.15
N ALA A 5 -25.92 6.87 -22.12
CA ALA A 5 -24.49 6.69 -21.88
C ALA A 5 -23.76 8.00 -21.60
N ARG A 6 -24.20 9.12 -22.20
CA ARG A 6 -23.68 10.46 -21.89
C ARG A 6 -24.10 10.96 -20.50
N ARG A 7 -25.35 10.73 -20.09
CA ARG A 7 -25.81 11.07 -18.73
C ARG A 7 -25.05 10.30 -17.63
N LYS A 8 -24.67 9.05 -17.89
CA LYS A 8 -23.94 8.21 -16.92
C LYS A 8 -22.45 8.54 -16.76
N ALA A 9 -21.87 9.32 -17.67
CA ALA A 9 -20.47 9.75 -17.61
C ALA A 9 -20.28 11.09 -16.87
N ALA A 10 -21.37 11.81 -16.59
CA ALA A 10 -21.36 13.08 -15.86
C ALA A 10 -21.56 12.91 -14.33
N GLU A 11 -21.73 11.67 -13.85
CA GLU A 11 -22.08 11.36 -12.45
C GLU A 11 -20.85 11.01 -11.57
N ASP A 12 -19.63 11.10 -12.12
CA ASP A 12 -18.37 10.65 -11.47
C ASP A 12 -17.43 11.81 -11.09
N GLY A 13 -17.99 13.03 -11.02
CA GLY A 13 -17.37 14.18 -10.37
C GLY A 13 -18.32 14.67 -9.29
N ASP A 14 -18.04 14.33 -8.04
CA ASP A 14 -18.67 14.94 -6.86
C ASP A 14 -18.28 16.43 -6.80
N ASP A 15 -18.84 17.24 -7.70
CA ASP A 15 -19.10 18.65 -7.43
C ASP A 15 -20.37 18.66 -6.58
N ASP A 16 -20.20 18.41 -5.28
CA ASP A 16 -21.22 18.62 -4.28
C ASP A 16 -21.90 19.96 -4.57
N GLU A 17 -23.17 19.95 -4.99
CA GLU A 17 -23.97 21.17 -5.27
C GLU A 17 -23.96 22.17 -4.11
N ARG A 18 -23.57 21.70 -2.91
CA ARG A 18 -23.37 22.45 -1.67
C ARG A 18 -22.16 23.39 -1.68
N PHE A 19 -21.19 23.22 -2.59
CA PHE A 19 -19.95 24.01 -2.65
C PHE A 19 -19.78 24.77 -3.97
N GLN A 20 -20.85 24.93 -4.75
CA GLN A 20 -20.84 25.88 -5.86
C GLN A 20 -20.64 27.30 -5.29
N ASP A 21 -19.79 28.09 -5.95
CA ASP A 21 -19.62 29.49 -5.61
C ASP A 21 -21.00 30.18 -5.70
N PRO A 22 -21.41 30.97 -4.70
CA PRO A 22 -22.74 31.59 -4.67
C PRO A 22 -22.99 32.55 -5.85
N ASP A 23 -21.92 32.99 -6.53
CA ASP A 23 -22.01 33.82 -7.73
C ASP A 23 -22.12 33.00 -9.04
N ASN A 24 -22.00 31.67 -8.97
CA ASN A 24 -22.04 30.73 -10.10
C ASN A 24 -23.27 29.82 -10.05
N GLU A 25 -24.40 30.34 -9.54
CA GLU A 25 -25.68 29.64 -9.54
C GLU A 25 -26.16 29.37 -10.97
N THR A 26 -26.01 28.12 -11.42
CA THR A 26 -26.54 27.66 -12.71
C THR A 26 -28.00 27.23 -12.54
N GLY A 27 -28.90 27.72 -13.40
CA GLY A 27 -30.29 27.25 -13.47
C GLY A 27 -31.34 28.01 -12.65
N LEU A 28 -31.04 29.22 -12.15
CA LEU A 28 -32.00 30.06 -11.41
C LEU A 28 -33.30 30.36 -12.20
N PHE A 29 -33.19 30.44 -13.53
CA PHE A 29 -34.31 30.75 -14.42
C PHE A 29 -35.06 29.51 -14.93
N ASN A 30 -34.63 28.29 -14.59
CA ASN A 30 -35.26 27.04 -15.05
C ASN A 30 -36.60 26.71 -14.34
N THR A 31 -37.09 27.60 -13.47
CA THR A 31 -38.29 27.38 -12.64
C THR A 31 -39.57 27.98 -13.22
N ALA A 32 -39.45 28.88 -14.21
CA ALA A 32 -40.58 29.47 -14.90
C ALA A 32 -41.08 28.56 -16.04
N PRO A 33 -42.39 28.61 -16.40
CA PRO A 33 -42.86 27.96 -17.61
C PRO A 33 -42.15 28.58 -18.82
N TYR A 34 -41.54 27.73 -19.64
CA TYR A 34 -40.80 28.12 -20.82
C TYR A 34 -41.73 28.02 -22.03
N GLU A 35 -41.91 29.13 -22.74
CA GLU A 35 -42.84 29.28 -23.85
C GLU A 35 -42.09 29.27 -25.20
N ALA A 36 -42.84 29.15 -26.30
CA ALA A 36 -42.25 29.14 -27.65
C ALA A 36 -41.49 30.44 -27.97
N ASP A 37 -41.93 31.56 -27.40
CA ASP A 37 -41.25 32.86 -27.55
C ASP A 37 -39.90 32.89 -26.80
N ASP A 38 -39.77 32.13 -25.70
CA ASP A 38 -38.51 31.99 -24.96
C ASP A 38 -37.52 31.11 -25.75
N GLU A 39 -37.99 30.03 -26.39
CA GLU A 39 -37.18 29.19 -27.30
C GLU A 39 -36.62 29.99 -28.49
N GLU A 40 -37.44 30.86 -29.07
CA GLU A 40 -37.01 31.73 -30.17
C GLU A 40 -36.02 32.79 -29.69
N ALA A 41 -36.22 33.34 -28.50
CA ALA A 41 -35.30 34.28 -27.89
C ALA A 41 -33.92 33.63 -27.65
N ASP A 42 -33.88 32.46 -27.03
CA ASP A 42 -32.62 31.75 -26.75
C ASP A 42 -31.87 31.41 -28.05
N GLN A 43 -32.57 30.97 -29.10
CA GLN A 43 -31.95 30.75 -30.41
C GLN A 43 -31.31 32.03 -31.00
N ILE A 44 -31.98 33.18 -30.83
CA ILE A 44 -31.45 34.47 -31.30
C ILE A 44 -30.23 34.89 -30.47
N TYR A 45 -30.28 34.74 -29.15
CA TYR A 45 -29.17 35.08 -28.27
C TYR A 45 -27.96 34.16 -28.48
N ASP A 46 -28.18 32.85 -28.60
CA ASP A 46 -27.15 31.86 -28.94
C ASP A 46 -26.48 32.18 -30.29
N ALA A 47 -27.27 32.57 -31.29
CA ALA A 47 -26.75 32.96 -32.60
C ALA A 47 -25.92 34.25 -32.54
N ILE A 48 -26.31 35.22 -31.71
CA ILE A 48 -25.54 36.44 -31.47
C ILE A 48 -24.21 36.10 -30.79
N ASP A 49 -24.23 35.29 -29.73
CA ASP A 49 -23.03 34.89 -29.01
C ASP A 49 -22.08 34.07 -29.88
N ALA A 50 -22.61 33.12 -30.66
CA ALA A 50 -21.84 32.37 -31.63
C ALA A 50 -21.12 33.30 -32.63
N LYS A 51 -21.83 34.30 -33.16
CA LYS A 51 -21.29 35.27 -34.11
C LYS A 51 -20.26 36.22 -33.48
N LEU A 52 -20.45 36.62 -32.23
CA LEU A 52 -19.47 37.41 -31.48
C LEU A 52 -18.19 36.60 -31.26
N ASP A 53 -18.33 35.30 -31.00
CA ASP A 53 -17.22 34.40 -30.76
C ASP A 53 -16.49 33.93 -32.01
N GLU A 54 -17.11 33.90 -33.19
CA GLU A 54 -16.51 33.44 -34.47
C GLU A 54 -15.07 33.91 -34.70
N ARG A 55 -14.76 35.18 -34.38
CA ARG A 55 -13.42 35.76 -34.60
C ARG A 55 -12.34 35.18 -33.69
N ARG A 56 -12.71 34.70 -32.50
CA ARG A 56 -11.78 34.15 -31.49
C ARG A 56 -11.96 32.65 -31.26
N LYS A 57 -13.10 32.09 -31.68
CA LYS A 57 -13.52 30.71 -31.49
C LYS A 57 -12.44 29.73 -31.93
N ALA A 58 -11.96 29.83 -33.17
CA ALA A 58 -10.91 28.94 -33.68
C ALA A 58 -9.61 28.99 -32.86
N ARG A 59 -9.23 30.16 -32.33
CA ARG A 59 -8.01 30.30 -31.50
C ARG A 59 -8.25 29.85 -30.05
N ARG A 60 -9.45 30.10 -29.53
CA ARG A 60 -9.86 29.70 -28.18
C ARG A 60 -9.98 28.17 -28.11
N GLU A 61 -10.78 27.58 -29.00
CA GLU A 61 -10.94 26.13 -29.12
C GLU A 61 -9.62 25.42 -29.40
N ALA A 62 -8.74 25.97 -30.25
CA ALA A 62 -7.42 25.37 -30.48
C ALA A 62 -6.56 25.36 -29.22
N ARG A 63 -6.60 26.44 -28.41
CA ARG A 63 -5.87 26.52 -27.15
C ARG A 63 -6.49 25.61 -26.09
N GLU A 64 -7.81 25.65 -25.92
CA GLU A 64 -8.54 24.79 -24.98
C GLU A 64 -8.28 23.33 -25.30
N LYS A 65 -8.32 22.95 -26.58
CA LYS A 65 -7.99 21.59 -27.03
C LYS A 65 -6.53 21.22 -26.75
N GLU A 66 -5.57 22.12 -27.00
CA GLU A 66 -4.15 21.85 -26.69
C GLU A 66 -3.94 21.70 -25.18
N GLU A 67 -4.60 22.52 -24.37
CA GLU A 67 -4.57 22.46 -22.91
C GLU A 67 -5.22 21.18 -22.39
N GLU A 68 -6.38 20.78 -22.91
CA GLU A 68 -7.05 19.51 -22.62
C GLU A 68 -6.17 18.32 -23.00
N GLU A 69 -5.54 18.35 -24.17
CA GLU A 69 -4.62 17.31 -24.60
C GLU A 69 -3.38 17.26 -23.72
N ARG A 70 -2.86 18.41 -23.28
CA ARG A 70 -1.74 18.47 -22.32
C ARG A 70 -2.15 17.89 -20.97
N ILE A 71 -3.30 18.30 -20.44
CA ILE A 71 -3.85 17.79 -19.17
C ILE A 71 -4.09 16.29 -19.27
N ASN A 72 -4.64 15.80 -20.38
CA ASN A 72 -4.87 14.37 -20.58
C ASN A 72 -3.56 13.58 -20.71
N LYS A 73 -2.50 14.18 -21.29
CA LYS A 73 -1.15 13.57 -21.30
C LYS A 73 -0.49 13.59 -19.92
N GLU A 74 -0.61 14.69 -19.17
CA GLU A 74 -0.02 14.87 -17.84
C GLU A 74 -0.73 14.06 -16.77
N ARG A 75 -2.07 13.98 -16.85
CA ARG A 75 -2.96 13.33 -15.90
C ARG A 75 -4.08 12.61 -16.66
N PRO A 76 -3.75 11.50 -17.35
CA PRO A 76 -4.76 10.71 -18.02
C PRO A 76 -5.80 10.22 -17.00
N LYS A 77 -7.06 10.14 -17.42
CA LYS A 77 -8.12 9.59 -16.56
C LYS A 77 -7.75 8.16 -16.17
N ILE A 78 -8.09 7.77 -14.94
CA ILE A 78 -7.75 6.44 -14.42
C ILE A 78 -8.26 5.34 -15.37
N GLN A 79 -9.48 5.51 -15.89
CA GLN A 79 -10.08 4.57 -16.85
C GLN A 79 -9.29 4.47 -18.16
N ASP A 80 -8.70 5.57 -18.64
CA ASP A 80 -7.87 5.60 -19.86
C ASP A 80 -6.52 4.91 -19.65
N GLN A 81 -5.93 5.04 -18.45
CA GLN A 81 -4.72 4.30 -18.07
C GLN A 81 -4.93 2.78 -18.12
N PHE A 82 -6.15 2.32 -17.81
CA PHE A 82 -6.52 0.91 -17.83
C PHE A 82 -7.19 0.47 -19.14
N ALA A 83 -7.32 1.32 -20.16
CA ALA A 83 -8.02 0.98 -21.39
C ALA A 83 -7.34 -0.17 -22.15
N ASP A 84 -6.01 -0.19 -22.21
CA ASP A 84 -5.24 -1.27 -22.84
C ASP A 84 -5.36 -2.59 -22.06
N LEU A 85 -5.25 -2.52 -20.73
CA LEU A 85 -5.44 -3.69 -19.84
C LEU A 85 -6.87 -4.24 -19.95
N LYS A 86 -7.88 -3.38 -20.05
CA LYS A 86 -9.27 -3.77 -20.27
C LYS A 86 -9.48 -4.41 -21.64
N ARG A 87 -8.74 -3.99 -22.67
CA ARG A 87 -8.75 -4.65 -23.99
C ARG A 87 -8.05 -6.01 -23.94
N GLY A 88 -6.94 -6.12 -23.21
CA GLY A 88 -6.24 -7.38 -22.96
C GLY A 88 -7.13 -8.39 -22.21
N LEU A 89 -7.95 -7.91 -21.28
CA LEU A 89 -8.89 -8.71 -20.52
C LEU A 89 -9.95 -9.41 -21.39
N ASN A 90 -10.22 -8.92 -22.61
CA ASN A 90 -11.10 -9.59 -23.56
C ASN A 90 -10.55 -10.94 -24.08
N THR A 91 -9.24 -11.18 -23.92
CA THR A 91 -8.61 -12.45 -24.34
C THR A 91 -8.77 -13.56 -23.30
N VAL A 92 -9.15 -13.21 -22.07
CA VAL A 92 -9.38 -14.15 -20.96
C VAL A 92 -10.71 -14.85 -21.17
N SER A 93 -10.68 -16.19 -21.18
CA SER A 93 -11.88 -17.02 -21.40
C SER A 93 -12.78 -17.06 -20.16
N MET A 94 -14.07 -17.39 -20.34
CA MET A 94 -15.01 -17.53 -19.23
C MET A 94 -14.58 -18.62 -18.22
N GLU A 95 -13.97 -19.70 -18.69
CA GLU A 95 -13.45 -20.76 -17.83
C GLU A 95 -12.32 -20.25 -16.92
N GLU A 96 -11.43 -19.40 -17.46
CA GLU A 96 -10.38 -18.76 -16.67
C GLU A 96 -10.96 -17.77 -15.64
N TRP A 97 -12.03 -17.06 -16.01
CA TRP A 97 -12.80 -16.21 -15.08
C TRP A 97 -13.42 -17.01 -13.93
N GLU A 98 -13.99 -18.18 -14.21
CA GLU A 98 -14.58 -19.06 -13.20
C GLU A 98 -13.52 -19.70 -12.29
N SER A 99 -12.30 -19.88 -12.79
CA SER A 99 -11.18 -20.47 -12.05
C SER A 99 -10.44 -19.49 -11.13
N LEU A 100 -10.83 -18.21 -11.10
CA LEU A 100 -10.18 -17.22 -10.26
C LEU A 100 -10.33 -17.57 -8.77
N PRO A 101 -9.22 -17.78 -8.03
CA PRO A 101 -9.31 -18.04 -6.60
C PRO A 101 -9.79 -16.78 -5.89
N GLU A 102 -10.67 -16.95 -4.91
CA GLU A 102 -10.99 -15.86 -3.98
C GLU A 102 -9.72 -15.41 -3.24
N VAL A 103 -9.70 -14.14 -2.81
CA VAL A 103 -8.64 -13.61 -1.95
C VAL A 103 -8.69 -14.27 -0.56
N GLY A 104 -8.23 -15.53 -0.49
CA GLY A 104 -7.89 -16.18 0.75
C GLY A 104 -6.96 -15.26 1.55
N ASN A 105 -7.02 -15.33 2.87
CA ASN A 105 -6.40 -14.38 3.81
C ASN A 105 -4.85 -14.37 3.75
N ILE A 106 -4.27 -13.94 2.61
CA ILE A 106 -2.85 -13.97 2.27
C ILE A 106 -2.05 -13.06 3.20
N ALA A 107 -2.66 -11.96 3.66
CA ALA A 107 -2.00 -11.02 4.55
C ALA A 107 -1.99 -11.48 6.02
N GLY A 108 -2.77 -12.49 6.42
CA GLY A 108 -2.91 -12.95 7.81
C GLY A 108 -3.26 -11.83 8.81
N LYS A 109 -3.71 -10.67 8.31
CA LYS A 109 -3.77 -9.40 9.04
C LYS A 109 -4.83 -9.48 10.14
N ASN A 110 -5.87 -10.28 9.91
CA ASN A 110 -6.91 -10.56 10.90
C ASN A 110 -6.39 -11.39 12.08
N ARG A 111 -5.47 -12.34 11.86
CA ARG A 111 -4.85 -13.15 12.94
C ARG A 111 -3.86 -12.34 13.78
N LYS A 112 -3.08 -11.45 13.14
CA LYS A 112 -2.13 -10.58 13.86
C LYS A 112 -2.83 -9.51 14.71
N LYS A 113 -3.93 -8.93 14.22
CA LYS A 113 -4.72 -7.94 14.97
C LYS A 113 -5.41 -8.51 16.22
N ALA A 114 -5.76 -9.80 16.21
CA ALA A 114 -6.29 -10.49 17.39
C ALA A 114 -5.20 -10.68 18.46
N ASN A 115 -4.04 -11.21 18.07
CA ASN A 115 -2.94 -11.51 19.00
C ASN A 115 -2.20 -10.28 19.56
N MET A 116 -2.43 -9.08 19.00
CA MET A 116 -1.78 -7.84 19.42
C MET A 116 -2.58 -7.07 20.48
N ARG A 117 -3.90 -7.28 20.54
CA ARG A 117 -4.77 -6.60 21.50
C ARG A 117 -4.67 -7.15 22.92
N ASP A 118 -4.19 -8.38 23.09
CA ASP A 118 -4.17 -9.06 24.39
C ASP A 118 -2.78 -9.08 25.06
N LYS A 119 -1.78 -8.39 24.49
CA LYS A 119 -0.40 -8.38 24.98
C LYS A 119 -0.01 -7.00 25.49
N PHE A 120 -0.63 -6.57 26.58
CA PHE A 120 -0.14 -5.44 27.36
C PHE A 120 0.80 -5.97 28.44
N ALA A 121 2.11 -5.76 28.24
CA ALA A 121 3.11 -5.97 29.28
C ALA A 121 3.36 -4.64 30.01
N PRO A 122 3.63 -4.65 31.33
CA PRO A 122 4.08 -3.47 32.04
C PRO A 122 5.30 -2.85 31.34
N VAL A 123 5.29 -1.52 31.23
CA VAL A 123 6.40 -0.77 30.64
C VAL A 123 7.64 -0.97 31.53
N PRO A 124 8.81 -1.37 30.99
CA PRO A 124 10.02 -1.52 31.79
C PRO A 124 10.56 -0.14 32.20
N ASP A 125 11.00 0.00 33.45
CA ASP A 125 11.55 1.24 34.04
C ASP A 125 12.77 1.80 33.30
N SER A 126 13.41 1.00 32.45
CA SER A 126 14.51 1.42 31.57
C SER A 126 14.10 2.43 30.49
N LEU A 127 12.80 2.65 30.25
CA LEU A 127 12.29 3.66 29.30
C LEU A 127 12.12 5.05 29.93
N LEU A 128 12.07 5.15 31.26
CA LEU A 128 11.98 6.43 31.97
C LEU A 128 13.21 7.33 31.76
N PRO A 129 14.46 6.85 31.89
CA PRO A 129 15.63 7.71 31.66
C PRO A 129 15.78 8.13 30.19
N ARG A 130 15.38 7.26 29.25
CA ARG A 130 15.51 7.52 27.82
C ARG A 130 14.49 8.54 27.30
N ALA A 131 13.25 8.51 27.80
CA ALA A 131 12.24 9.51 27.46
C ALA A 131 12.62 10.92 27.94
N GLN A 132 13.37 11.01 29.05
CA GLN A 132 13.88 12.26 29.57
C GLN A 132 15.03 12.83 28.72
N GLU A 133 15.87 11.97 28.13
CA GLU A 133 16.94 12.35 27.21
C GLU A 133 16.44 12.67 25.78
N GLU A 134 15.41 11.98 25.29
CA GLU A 134 14.83 12.21 23.95
C GLU A 134 14.08 13.56 23.87
N MET A 135 13.45 13.99 24.96
CA MET A 135 12.84 15.34 25.03
C MET A 135 13.89 16.46 25.02
N ALA A 136 15.15 16.15 25.30
CA ALA A 136 16.27 17.09 25.27
C ALA A 136 17.03 17.13 23.93
N THR A 137 16.79 16.18 23.02
CA THR A 137 17.58 16.00 21.77
C THR A 137 16.81 16.29 20.47
N THR A 138 15.58 16.81 20.53
CA THR A 138 14.73 17.11 19.36
C THR A 138 14.84 18.54 18.81
N LEU A 139 15.96 19.22 19.09
CA LEU A 139 16.34 20.45 18.37
C LEU A 139 17.48 20.12 17.41
N ASP A 140 17.16 20.14 16.12
CA ASP A 140 18.04 20.05 14.94
C ASP A 140 18.72 18.71 14.61
N ALA A 141 18.05 17.94 13.75
CA ALA A 141 18.70 17.00 12.85
C ALA A 141 18.11 17.12 11.43
N GLN A 142 18.69 18.02 10.64
CA GLN A 142 18.57 18.04 9.18
C GLN A 142 19.00 16.67 8.60
N PRO A 143 18.19 16.00 7.75
CA PRO A 143 18.63 14.78 7.09
C PRO A 143 19.48 15.12 5.87
N ASN A 144 20.80 15.08 6.05
CA ASN A 144 21.76 15.12 4.95
C ASN A 144 21.63 13.84 4.10
N GLY A 145 21.27 14.01 2.83
CA GLY A 145 20.99 12.94 1.87
C GLY A 145 22.18 12.02 1.63
N LEU A 146 22.07 10.78 2.12
CA LEU A 146 23.03 9.72 1.87
C LEU A 146 22.70 9.03 0.54
N ALA A 147 23.67 9.05 -0.38
CA ALA A 147 23.57 8.57 -1.75
C ALA A 147 22.93 7.18 -1.87
N THR A 148 21.87 7.09 -2.67
CA THR A 148 21.26 5.83 -3.10
C THR A 148 22.12 5.21 -4.21
N PRO A 149 22.80 4.05 -4.01
CA PRO A 149 23.43 3.35 -5.11
C PRO A 149 22.34 2.78 -6.04
N ALA A 150 22.60 2.90 -7.34
CA ALA A 150 21.65 2.69 -8.43
C ALA A 150 20.83 1.37 -8.35
N PRO A 151 19.54 1.40 -8.77
CA PRO A 151 18.68 0.23 -8.78
C PRO A 151 18.94 -0.56 -10.07
N GLY A 152 19.56 -1.74 -9.99
CA GLY A 152 19.67 -2.59 -11.18
C GLY A 152 20.74 -3.66 -11.15
N THR A 153 21.72 -3.59 -10.23
CA THR A 153 22.55 -4.75 -9.93
C THR A 153 21.80 -5.59 -8.89
N MET A 154 21.35 -6.78 -9.31
CA MET A 154 20.82 -7.83 -8.43
C MET A 154 21.92 -8.24 -7.44
N THR A 155 22.20 -7.41 -6.45
CA THR A 155 23.08 -7.76 -5.34
C THR A 155 22.26 -8.65 -4.43
N ASN A 156 22.55 -9.96 -4.47
CA ASN A 156 21.88 -10.94 -3.63
C ASN A 156 22.10 -10.57 -2.15
N PHE A 157 21.13 -9.88 -1.54
CA PHE A 157 21.16 -9.50 -0.13
C PHE A 157 21.30 -10.71 0.80
N ARG A 158 20.88 -11.87 0.33
CA ARG A 158 21.08 -13.14 1.03
C ARG A 158 22.55 -13.53 1.10
N GLU A 159 23.27 -13.47 -0.01
CA GLU A 159 24.69 -13.81 -0.07
C GLU A 159 25.53 -12.82 0.74
N ILE A 160 25.22 -11.52 0.65
CA ILE A 160 25.87 -10.47 1.46
C ILE A 160 25.55 -10.69 2.96
N GLY A 161 24.30 -11.03 3.29
CA GLY A 161 23.89 -11.33 4.65
C GLY A 161 24.54 -12.59 5.23
N GLU A 162 24.70 -13.64 4.42
CA GLU A 162 25.39 -14.87 4.80
C GLU A 162 26.89 -14.65 4.97
N ALA A 163 27.54 -13.90 4.07
CA ALA A 163 28.95 -13.53 4.19
C ALA A 163 29.21 -12.72 5.47
N ASN A 164 28.36 -11.74 5.77
CA ASN A 164 28.47 -10.95 7.01
C ASN A 164 28.25 -11.80 8.27
N LYS A 165 27.32 -12.77 8.23
CA LYS A 165 27.11 -13.72 9.34
C LYS A 165 28.32 -14.63 9.54
N GLN A 166 28.98 -15.09 8.48
CA GLN A 166 30.21 -15.89 8.60
C GLN A 166 31.36 -15.09 9.20
N VAL A 167 31.54 -13.83 8.77
CA VAL A 167 32.55 -12.94 9.35
C VAL A 167 32.26 -12.65 10.83
N LEU A 168 31.00 -12.43 11.19
CA LEU A 168 30.60 -12.29 12.59
C LEU A 168 30.86 -13.58 13.38
N GLY A 169 30.55 -14.75 12.80
CA GLY A 169 30.86 -16.05 13.37
C GLY A 169 32.34 -16.22 13.67
N LEU A 170 33.22 -15.87 12.72
CA LEU A 170 34.68 -15.91 12.91
C LEU A 170 35.16 -14.94 14.00
N ARG A 171 34.55 -13.75 14.11
CA ARG A 171 34.87 -12.80 15.18
C ARG A 171 34.42 -13.30 16.54
N LEU A 172 33.22 -13.89 16.62
CA LEU A 172 32.70 -14.49 17.84
C LEU A 172 33.50 -15.73 18.25
N ASP A 173 33.93 -16.56 17.30
CA ASP A 173 34.78 -17.73 17.55
C ASP A 173 36.15 -17.31 18.12
N ARG A 174 36.76 -16.27 17.55
CA ARG A 174 37.99 -15.68 18.09
C ARG A 174 37.81 -15.10 19.50
N MET A 175 36.65 -14.50 19.78
CA MET A 175 36.30 -14.02 21.12
C MET A 175 36.01 -15.18 22.08
N ALA A 176 35.37 -16.24 21.61
CA ALA A 176 35.05 -17.44 22.38
C ALA A 176 36.30 -18.24 22.74
N ASP A 177 37.30 -18.30 21.85
CA ASP A 177 38.60 -18.92 22.12
C ASP A 177 39.39 -18.15 23.21
N SER A 178 39.11 -16.85 23.37
CA SER A 178 39.62 -16.03 24.47
C SER A 178 38.80 -16.14 25.76
N ALA A 179 37.62 -16.76 25.71
CA ALA A 179 36.73 -16.94 26.85
C ALA A 179 36.99 -18.30 27.52
N SER A 180 37.88 -18.31 28.51
CA SER A 180 38.12 -19.52 29.32
C SER A 180 36.90 -19.83 30.22
N GLY A 181 36.44 -21.08 30.21
CA GLY A 181 35.34 -21.55 31.08
C GLY A 181 34.10 -22.07 30.34
N GLN A 182 34.13 -22.13 29.01
CA GLN A 182 33.03 -22.67 28.23
C GLN A 182 33.01 -24.21 28.29
N THR A 183 31.97 -24.79 28.87
CA THR A 183 31.77 -26.24 28.91
C THR A 183 31.01 -26.69 27.66
N THR A 184 31.69 -27.40 26.76
CA THR A 184 31.03 -28.07 25.63
C THR A 184 30.82 -29.53 25.96
N ILE A 185 29.61 -29.98 25.66
CA ILE A 185 29.09 -31.31 25.96
C ILE A 185 29.17 -32.08 24.63
N ASP A 186 29.90 -33.20 24.59
CA ASP A 186 29.91 -34.06 23.39
C ASP A 186 28.52 -34.71 23.24
N PRO A 187 27.73 -34.37 22.21
CA PRO A 187 26.38 -34.91 22.06
C PRO A 187 26.39 -36.43 21.91
N LYS A 188 27.45 -37.03 21.34
CA LYS A 188 27.54 -38.49 21.19
C LYS A 188 27.89 -39.16 22.52
N GLY A 189 28.87 -38.62 23.25
CA GLY A 189 29.20 -39.05 24.60
C GLY A 189 28.04 -38.90 25.58
N TYR A 190 27.24 -37.83 25.46
CA TYR A 190 26.06 -37.61 26.29
C TYR A 190 24.92 -38.59 25.97
N LEU A 191 24.68 -38.90 24.69
CA LEU A 191 23.69 -39.92 24.32
C LEU A 191 24.14 -41.34 24.75
N SER A 192 25.43 -41.64 24.65
CA SER A 192 25.98 -42.90 25.19
C SER A 192 25.87 -42.95 26.71
N GLY A 193 26.13 -41.82 27.38
CA GLY A 193 25.97 -41.68 28.83
C GLY A 193 24.53 -41.94 29.25
N LEU A 194 23.56 -41.37 28.53
CA LEU A 194 22.12 -41.60 28.77
C LEU A 194 21.71 -43.06 28.53
N ASN A 195 22.25 -43.72 27.51
CA ASN A 195 21.98 -45.15 27.28
C ASN A 195 22.65 -46.06 28.33
N SER A 196 23.78 -45.62 28.90
CA SER A 196 24.46 -46.34 29.98
C SER A 196 23.80 -46.12 31.36
N VAL A 197 23.03 -45.04 31.51
CA VAL A 197 22.13 -44.86 32.65
C VAL A 197 20.93 -45.77 32.43
N VAL A 198 21.07 -47.00 32.92
CA VAL A 198 19.98 -47.98 32.99
C VAL A 198 18.90 -47.40 33.90
N VAL A 199 17.90 -46.77 33.31
CA VAL A 199 16.64 -46.48 33.99
C VAL A 199 16.00 -47.84 34.25
N LYS A 200 15.88 -48.23 35.53
CA LYS A 200 15.14 -49.42 35.94
C LYS A 200 13.76 -49.36 35.29
N SER A 201 13.41 -50.41 34.56
CA SER A 201 12.15 -50.47 33.81
C SER A 201 10.96 -50.24 34.76
N GLU A 202 9.90 -49.62 34.26
CA GLU A 202 8.69 -49.25 35.01
C GLU A 202 8.05 -50.44 35.77
N ALA A 203 8.33 -51.67 35.31
CA ALA A 203 7.95 -52.93 35.97
C ALA A 203 8.65 -53.16 37.33
N GLU A 204 9.92 -52.76 37.49
CA GLU A 204 10.65 -52.88 38.77
C GLU A 204 10.26 -51.77 39.77
N ILE A 205 9.77 -50.63 39.27
CA ILE A 205 9.31 -49.50 40.10
C ILE A 205 7.98 -49.84 40.78
N GLY A 206 7.14 -50.65 40.13
CA GLY A 206 5.88 -51.15 40.71
C GLY A 206 6.10 -52.03 41.94
N ASP A 207 7.08 -52.94 41.89
CA ASP A 207 7.41 -53.82 43.02
C ASP A 207 8.20 -53.10 44.12
N LEU A 208 9.11 -52.18 43.79
CA LEU A 208 9.83 -51.33 44.76
C LEU A 208 8.92 -50.37 45.54
N LYS A 209 7.74 -50.02 45.00
CA LYS A 209 6.73 -49.20 45.68
C LYS A 209 5.74 -50.03 46.50
N ARG A 210 5.73 -51.36 46.29
CA ARG A 210 4.80 -52.30 46.93
C ARG A 210 5.42 -53.03 48.12
N ALA A 211 6.76 -53.08 48.19
CA ALA A 211 7.53 -53.38 49.40
C ALA A 211 7.63 -52.15 50.32
#